data_AF-A0A6G5RQ75-F1
#
_entry.id   AF-A0A6G5RQ75-F1
#
_cell.length_a   1.000
_cell.length_b   1.000
_cell.length_c   1.000
_cell.angle_alpha   90.00
_cell.angle_beta   90.00
_cell.angle_gamma   90.00
#
_symmetry.space_group_name_H-M   'P 1'
#
loop_
_entity.id
_entity.type
_entity.pdbx_description
1 polymer ?
#
loop_
_entity_poly.entity_id
_entity_poly.type
_entity_poly.pdbx_seq_one_letter_code
_entity_poly.pdbx_strand_id
1 'polypeptide(L)'
;MPAELQSFRSDSRDPAIPASSVVPPLALAQACARRGWPVHPLAPGRKTPAANCSDCRASSHAPANCPCVRAGRWCHSFHAATLNQDRIQQWWGQHPEFGIGVSCGPAGLVVIDIDAHGTEPPARDRIPPGIPIGDQVDLAGLANGFHTLAVLAALRGQQSPADDTTTLRVRTPSGGLHVWGRFSA
;
A
#
# COMPACT_ATOMS: atom_id res chain seq x y z
N MET A 1 -14.67 -42.19 42.68
CA MET A 1 -13.79 -41.41 41.79
C MET A 1 -14.64 -40.69 40.75
N PRO A 2 -15.07 -39.43 41.00
CA PRO A 2 -15.44 -38.50 39.94
C PRO A 2 -14.31 -37.49 39.71
N ALA A 3 -13.97 -37.25 38.46
CA ALA A 3 -12.97 -36.29 38.03
C ALA A 3 -13.51 -34.85 38.19
N GLU A 4 -12.79 -34.01 38.94
CA GLU A 4 -13.05 -32.58 38.99
C GLU A 4 -12.62 -31.92 37.67
N LEU A 5 -13.55 -31.20 37.05
CA LEU A 5 -13.31 -30.31 35.92
C LEU A 5 -12.46 -29.12 36.37
N GLN A 6 -11.19 -29.10 36.00
CA GLN A 6 -10.34 -27.93 36.16
C GLN A 6 -10.73 -26.87 35.13
N SER A 7 -11.16 -25.72 35.62
CA SER A 7 -11.44 -24.54 34.81
C SER A 7 -10.11 -23.90 34.38
N PHE A 8 -9.84 -23.93 33.07
CA PHE A 8 -8.74 -23.16 32.50
C PHE A 8 -9.17 -21.70 32.38
N ARG A 9 -8.58 -20.84 33.21
CA ARG A 9 -8.67 -19.38 33.03
C ARG A 9 -7.85 -19.02 31.78
N SER A 10 -8.54 -18.42 30.81
CA SER A 10 -7.91 -17.80 29.64
C SER A 10 -7.14 -16.57 30.09
N ASP A 11 -5.83 -16.71 30.29
CA ASP A 11 -4.93 -15.56 30.40
C ASP A 11 -4.69 -14.99 29.01
N SER A 12 -5.69 -14.26 28.50
CA SER A 12 -5.50 -13.33 27.38
C SER A 12 -4.75 -12.10 27.88
N ARG A 13 -3.45 -12.26 28.10
CA ARG A 13 -2.52 -11.14 28.11
C ARG A 13 -1.75 -11.20 26.81
N ASP A 14 -2.33 -10.57 25.79
CA ASP A 14 -1.58 -10.20 24.59
C ASP A 14 -0.29 -9.50 25.04
N PRO A 15 0.89 -9.99 24.67
CA PRO A 15 2.10 -9.24 24.92
C PRO A 15 1.99 -7.94 24.14
N ALA A 16 2.03 -6.82 24.87
CA ALA A 16 2.03 -5.48 24.30
C ALA A 16 3.02 -5.43 23.13
N ILE A 17 2.51 -5.16 21.93
CA ILE A 17 3.33 -4.95 20.73
C ILE A 17 4.34 -3.87 21.09
N PRO A 18 5.66 -4.15 21.07
CA PRO A 18 6.65 -3.14 21.38
C PRO A 18 6.42 -1.96 20.45
N ALA A 19 6.37 -0.75 21.02
CA ALA A 19 6.18 0.49 20.29
C ALA A 19 7.13 0.50 19.09
N SER A 20 6.56 0.32 17.90
CA SER A 20 7.31 0.23 16.64
C SER A 20 8.26 1.43 16.59
N SER A 21 9.56 1.19 16.55
CA SER A 21 10.53 2.24 16.23
C SER A 21 10.17 2.75 14.84
N VAL A 22 9.51 3.91 14.78
CA VAL A 22 9.10 4.49 13.50
C VAL A 22 10.39 4.90 12.79
N VAL A 23 10.73 4.16 11.73
CA VAL A 23 11.86 4.52 10.88
C VAL A 23 11.57 5.92 10.32
N PRO A 24 12.48 6.90 10.48
CA PRO A 24 12.26 8.24 9.97
C PRO A 24 11.97 8.23 8.46
N PRO A 25 11.03 9.06 7.95
CA PRO A 25 10.67 9.05 6.54
C PRO A 25 11.86 9.22 5.59
N LEU A 26 12.83 10.06 5.96
CA LEU A 26 14.08 10.21 5.22
C LEU A 26 14.84 8.88 5.04
N ALA A 27 15.06 8.14 6.13
CA ALA A 27 15.80 6.89 6.11
C ALA A 27 15.08 5.83 5.25
N LEU A 28 13.76 5.78 5.34
CA LEU A 28 12.93 4.87 4.54
C LEU A 28 12.93 5.26 3.05
N ALA A 29 12.80 6.55 2.74
CA ALA A 29 12.85 7.05 1.36
C ALA A 29 14.19 6.75 0.69
N GLN A 30 15.29 6.98 1.40
CA GLN A 30 16.63 6.63 0.95
C GLN A 30 16.80 5.12 0.73
N ALA A 31 16.25 4.28 1.62
CA ALA A 31 16.29 2.82 1.48
C ALA A 31 15.50 2.33 0.25
N CYS A 32 14.30 2.87 0.01
CA CYS A 32 13.52 2.61 -1.21
C CYS A 32 14.32 2.97 -2.46
N ALA A 33 14.89 4.18 -2.50
CA ALA A 33 15.67 4.63 -3.64
C ALA A 33 16.93 3.79 -3.89
N ARG A 34 17.63 3.34 -2.84
CA ARG A 34 18.75 2.39 -2.97
C ARG A 34 18.32 1.03 -3.52
N ARG A 35 17.06 0.64 -3.32
CA ARG A 35 16.46 -0.57 -3.90
C ARG A 35 16.01 -0.39 -5.36
N GLY A 36 16.26 0.78 -5.96
CA GLY A 36 15.83 1.11 -7.32
C GLY A 36 14.36 1.49 -7.40
N TRP A 37 13.73 1.92 -6.29
CA TRP A 37 12.34 2.35 -6.27
C TRP A 37 12.25 3.88 -6.21
N PRO A 38 11.88 4.57 -7.32
CA PRO A 38 11.80 6.02 -7.32
C PRO A 38 10.73 6.52 -6.35
N VAL A 39 11.11 7.42 -5.46
CA VAL A 39 10.23 7.94 -4.41
C VAL A 39 9.78 9.36 -4.68
N HIS A 40 8.59 9.72 -4.19
CA HIS A 40 8.09 11.09 -4.14
C HIS A 40 7.38 11.38 -2.80
N PRO A 41 7.28 12.64 -2.37
CA PRO A 41 6.60 12.99 -1.13
C PRO A 41 5.08 12.82 -1.23
N LEU A 42 4.47 12.44 -0.10
CA LEU A 42 3.03 12.49 0.15
C LEU A 42 2.72 13.58 1.17
N ALA A 43 1.52 14.15 1.08
CA ALA A 43 1.04 15.11 2.06
C ALA A 43 0.99 14.48 3.46
N PRO A 44 1.36 15.22 4.52
CA PRO A 44 1.46 14.66 5.87
C PRO A 44 0.15 14.03 6.35
N GLY A 45 0.22 12.79 6.82
CA GLY A 45 -0.94 12.04 7.31
C GLY A 45 -2.02 11.81 6.24
N ARG A 46 -1.67 11.81 4.95
CA ARG A 46 -2.57 11.55 3.82
C ARG A 46 -1.95 10.52 2.88
N LYS A 47 -2.80 9.83 2.12
CA LYS A 47 -2.40 8.95 1.01
C LYS A 47 -2.38 9.69 -0.35
N THR A 48 -2.25 11.02 -0.33
CA THR A 48 -2.25 11.86 -1.52
C THR A 48 -0.89 12.54 -1.70
N PRO A 49 -0.48 12.86 -2.94
CA PRO A 49 0.77 13.56 -3.19
C PRO A 49 0.92 14.88 -2.43
N ALA A 50 2.16 15.25 -2.11
CA ALA A 50 2.45 16.60 -1.64
C ALA A 50 2.04 17.64 -2.69
N ALA A 51 1.53 18.78 -2.23
CA ALA A 51 0.99 19.79 -3.12
C ALA A 51 2.08 20.42 -4.00
N ASN A 52 1.70 20.75 -5.24
CA ASN A 52 2.49 21.58 -6.15
C ASN A 52 2.73 22.98 -5.57
N CYS A 53 3.77 23.69 -6.02
CA CYS A 53 3.96 25.11 -5.70
C CYS A 53 2.82 25.96 -6.28
N SER A 54 2.71 27.23 -5.83
CA SER A 54 1.67 28.18 -6.29
C SER A 54 1.56 28.24 -7.81
N ASP A 55 2.69 28.39 -8.51
CA ASP A 55 2.71 28.63 -9.95
C ASP A 55 2.25 27.39 -10.72
N CYS A 56 2.65 26.21 -10.25
CA CYS A 56 2.22 24.93 -10.82
C CYS A 56 0.75 24.59 -10.50
N ARG A 57 0.15 25.24 -9.50
CA ARG A 57 -1.31 25.15 -9.25
C ARG A 57 -2.09 26.17 -10.06
N ALA A 58 -1.52 27.36 -10.28
CA ALA A 58 -2.17 28.45 -10.99
C ALA A 58 -2.16 28.25 -12.52
N SER A 59 -1.14 27.58 -13.06
CA SER A 59 -0.98 27.36 -14.49
C SER A 59 -0.77 25.87 -14.82
N SER A 60 -1.71 25.30 -15.58
CA SER A 60 -1.64 23.92 -16.04
C SER A 60 -0.58 23.76 -17.13
N HIS A 61 0.30 22.77 -16.96
CA HIS A 61 1.33 22.43 -17.93
C HIS A 61 1.76 20.96 -17.75
N ALA A 62 2.33 20.38 -18.80
CA ALA A 62 2.85 19.02 -18.74
C ALA A 62 4.02 18.91 -17.75
N PRO A 63 4.06 17.89 -16.87
CA PRO A 63 5.16 17.68 -15.92
C PRO A 63 6.55 17.67 -16.57
N ALA A 64 6.67 17.09 -17.76
CA ALA A 64 7.92 17.03 -18.54
C ALA A 64 8.48 18.44 -18.89
N ASN A 65 7.60 19.44 -18.95
CA ASN A 65 7.97 20.82 -19.26
C ASN A 65 8.13 21.70 -18.01
N CYS A 66 7.87 21.16 -16.83
CA CYS A 66 7.90 21.92 -15.59
C CYS A 66 9.34 22.28 -15.18
N PRO A 67 9.67 23.57 -14.94
CA PRO A 67 10.98 23.95 -14.42
C PRO A 67 11.24 23.40 -13.00
N CYS A 68 10.19 23.17 -12.20
CA CYS A 68 10.32 22.56 -10.88
C CYS A 68 10.95 21.16 -10.95
N VAL A 69 10.48 20.33 -11.89
CA VAL A 69 10.97 18.95 -12.03
C VAL A 69 12.43 18.96 -12.48
N ARG A 70 12.80 19.83 -13.44
CA ARG A 70 14.19 20.00 -13.88
C ARG A 70 15.10 20.49 -12.76
N ALA A 71 14.60 21.39 -11.92
CA ALA A 71 15.30 21.88 -10.74
C ALA A 71 15.32 20.87 -9.56
N GLY A 72 14.77 19.67 -9.73
CA GLY A 72 14.76 18.64 -8.70
C GLY A 72 13.78 18.90 -7.55
N ARG A 73 12.75 19.73 -7.75
CA ARG A 73 11.64 19.90 -6.79
C ARG A 73 10.59 18.80 -6.99
N TRP A 74 9.81 18.52 -5.95
CA TRP A 74 8.80 17.44 -5.93
C TRP A 74 7.47 17.76 -6.65
N CYS A 75 7.34 18.93 -7.27
CA CYS A 75 6.11 19.26 -8.01
C CYS A 75 5.81 18.18 -9.06
N HIS A 76 4.53 17.86 -9.24
CA HIS A 76 4.03 16.81 -10.12
C HIS A 76 4.30 15.38 -9.64
N SER A 77 4.48 15.18 -8.33
CA SER A 77 4.34 13.89 -7.65
C SER A 77 5.17 12.76 -8.29
N PHE A 78 4.55 11.65 -8.68
CA PHE A 78 5.21 10.48 -9.23
C PHE A 78 5.95 10.75 -10.56
N HIS A 79 5.62 11.85 -11.26
CA HIS A 79 6.39 12.30 -12.42
C HIS A 79 7.75 12.91 -12.02
N ALA A 80 7.87 13.43 -10.80
CA ALA A 80 9.12 13.91 -10.23
C ALA A 80 9.82 12.86 -9.36
N ALA A 81 9.27 11.64 -9.25
CA ALA A 81 9.84 10.60 -8.40
C ALA A 81 11.31 10.34 -8.75
N THR A 82 12.13 10.13 -7.72
CA THR A 82 13.58 10.17 -7.86
C THR A 82 14.27 9.01 -7.14
N LEU A 83 15.41 8.59 -7.70
CA LEU A 83 16.39 7.73 -7.04
C LEU A 83 17.57 8.53 -6.44
N ASN A 84 17.69 9.80 -6.83
CA ASN A 84 18.79 10.68 -6.41
C ASN A 84 18.70 10.96 -4.90
N GLN A 85 19.73 10.55 -4.16
CA GLN A 85 19.80 10.64 -2.70
C GLN A 85 19.86 12.08 -2.20
N ASP A 86 20.50 12.99 -2.94
CA ASP A 86 20.61 14.41 -2.57
C ASP A 86 19.25 15.10 -2.63
N ARG A 87 18.46 14.79 -3.66
CA ARG A 87 17.06 15.28 -3.76
C ARG A 87 16.22 14.76 -2.61
N ILE A 88 16.37 13.48 -2.26
CA ILE A 88 15.66 12.87 -1.13
C ILE A 88 16.08 13.55 0.19
N GLN A 89 17.37 13.77 0.40
CA GLN A 89 17.89 14.49 1.55
C GLN A 89 17.36 15.91 1.62
N GLN A 90 17.28 16.62 0.49
CA GLN A 90 16.73 17.97 0.43
C GLN A 90 15.24 17.98 0.80
N TRP A 91 14.44 17.08 0.22
CA TRP A 91 12.99 17.08 0.43
C TRP A 91 12.62 16.70 1.85
N TRP A 92 13.09 15.57 2.35
CA TRP A 92 12.75 15.10 3.70
C TRP A 92 13.61 15.71 4.81
N GLY A 93 14.76 16.31 4.48
CA GLY A 93 15.52 17.12 5.43
C GLY A 93 14.84 18.46 5.75
N GLN A 94 14.15 19.04 4.77
CA GLN A 94 13.35 20.28 4.95
C GLN A 94 11.92 20.00 5.41
N HIS A 95 11.35 18.86 5.01
CA HIS A 95 9.98 18.44 5.31
C HIS A 95 9.96 17.02 5.88
N PRO A 96 10.43 16.82 7.13
CA PRO A 96 10.46 15.50 7.76
C PRO A 96 9.07 14.89 7.97
N GLU A 97 8.00 15.69 7.92
CA GLU A 97 6.60 15.28 8.06
C GLU A 97 6.01 14.60 6.82
N PHE A 98 6.67 14.70 5.66
CA PHE A 98 6.16 14.11 4.43
C PHE A 98 6.13 12.59 4.48
N GLY A 99 5.01 12.02 4.01
CA GLY A 99 4.92 10.61 3.71
C GLY A 99 5.72 10.25 2.46
N ILE A 100 5.80 8.95 2.15
CA ILE A 100 6.60 8.42 1.05
C ILE A 100 5.69 7.67 0.08
N GLY A 101 5.69 8.08 -1.17
CA GLY A 101 5.11 7.35 -2.29
C GLY A 101 6.20 6.72 -3.14
N VAL A 102 5.94 5.54 -3.69
CA VAL A 102 6.81 4.86 -4.66
C VAL A 102 6.13 4.88 -6.02
N SER A 103 6.84 5.37 -7.04
CA SER A 103 6.38 5.33 -8.43
C SER A 103 6.56 3.92 -8.99
N CYS A 104 5.47 3.14 -8.98
CA CYS A 104 5.50 1.70 -9.24
C CYS A 104 5.92 1.34 -10.67
N GLY A 105 5.44 2.07 -11.68
CA GLY A 105 5.77 1.82 -13.09
C GLY A 105 7.27 1.86 -13.35
N PRO A 106 7.97 2.98 -13.07
CA PRO A 106 9.43 3.07 -13.17
C PRO A 106 10.19 2.07 -12.28
N ALA A 107 9.61 1.63 -11.16
CA ALA A 107 10.22 0.62 -10.29
C ALA A 107 10.03 -0.84 -10.80
N GLY A 108 9.26 -1.04 -11.88
CA GLY A 108 8.87 -2.35 -12.38
C GLY A 108 8.03 -3.13 -11.37
N LEU A 109 7.19 -2.44 -10.59
CA LEU A 109 6.39 -3.02 -9.52
C LEU A 109 4.91 -3.00 -9.86
N VAL A 110 4.20 -4.02 -9.38
CA VAL A 110 2.75 -3.99 -9.19
C VAL A 110 2.46 -4.15 -7.70
N VAL A 111 1.50 -3.38 -7.20
CA VAL A 111 1.06 -3.47 -5.81
C VAL A 111 -0.42 -3.81 -5.80
N ILE A 112 -0.78 -4.89 -5.12
CA ILE A 112 -2.18 -5.24 -4.84
C ILE A 112 -2.52 -4.60 -3.50
N ASP A 113 -3.44 -3.62 -3.51
CA ASP A 113 -4.00 -3.02 -2.29
C ASP A 113 -5.26 -3.80 -1.89
N ILE A 114 -5.17 -4.53 -0.78
CA ILE A 114 -6.22 -5.37 -0.23
C ILE A 114 -6.83 -4.63 0.96
N ASP A 115 -8.03 -4.11 0.80
CA ASP A 115 -8.71 -3.38 1.86
C ASP A 115 -9.38 -4.32 2.88
N ALA A 116 -9.47 -3.86 4.12
CA ALA A 116 -10.15 -4.57 5.21
C ALA A 116 -11.54 -3.97 5.54
N HIS A 117 -11.97 -2.94 4.80
CA HIS A 117 -13.19 -2.21 5.15
C HIS A 117 -14.40 -3.05 4.77
N GLY A 118 -15.25 -3.34 5.76
CA GLY A 118 -16.53 -3.99 5.52
C GLY A 118 -17.42 -3.13 4.63
N THR A 119 -17.84 -3.67 3.49
CA THR A 119 -18.82 -3.06 2.59
C THR A 119 -19.85 -4.09 2.17
N GLU A 120 -21.08 -3.65 1.92
CA GLU A 120 -22.06 -4.52 1.29
C GLU A 120 -21.56 -4.88 -0.11
N PRO A 121 -21.37 -6.16 -0.43
CA PRO A 121 -20.89 -6.55 -1.73
C PRO A 121 -21.86 -6.08 -2.84
N PRO A 122 -21.37 -5.64 -4.00
CA PRO A 122 -22.24 -5.32 -5.12
C PRO A 122 -22.93 -6.60 -5.64
N ALA A 123 -23.81 -6.47 -6.63
CA ALA A 123 -24.41 -7.64 -7.27
C ALA A 123 -23.33 -8.62 -7.80
N ARG A 124 -23.62 -9.93 -7.82
CA ARG A 124 -22.69 -11.01 -8.20
C ARG A 124 -21.97 -10.76 -9.53
N ASP A 125 -22.66 -10.20 -10.52
CA ASP A 125 -22.11 -9.86 -11.83
C ASP A 125 -21.04 -8.74 -11.79
N ARG A 126 -20.95 -8.04 -10.66
CA ARG A 126 -19.95 -7.00 -10.38
C ARG A 126 -18.90 -7.45 -9.38
N ILE A 127 -18.96 -8.71 -8.93
CA ILE A 127 -17.97 -9.31 -8.02
C ILE A 127 -17.28 -10.45 -8.76
N PRO A 128 -15.98 -10.31 -9.08
CA PRO A 128 -15.37 -9.13 -9.65
C PRO A 128 -15.79 -8.92 -11.12
N PRO A 129 -15.81 -7.68 -11.64
CA PRO A 129 -16.32 -7.40 -12.98
C PRO A 129 -15.57 -8.19 -14.06
N GLY A 130 -16.33 -8.86 -14.93
CA GLY A 130 -15.77 -9.65 -16.04
C GLY A 130 -15.26 -11.04 -15.66
N ILE A 131 -15.43 -11.46 -14.39
CA ILE A 131 -15.10 -12.81 -13.94
C ILE A 131 -16.41 -13.52 -13.56
N PRO A 132 -16.87 -14.50 -14.35
CA PRO A 132 -18.11 -15.19 -14.05
C PRO A 132 -17.96 -16.02 -12.77
N ILE A 133 -18.77 -15.72 -11.76
CA ILE A 133 -18.92 -16.55 -10.56
C ILE A 133 -20.23 -17.30 -10.67
N GLY A 134 -20.18 -18.62 -10.83
CA GLY A 134 -21.39 -19.44 -10.93
C GLY A 134 -22.22 -19.40 -9.65
N ASP A 135 -23.54 -19.55 -9.79
CA ASP A 135 -24.52 -19.41 -8.70
C ASP A 135 -24.29 -20.40 -7.54
N GLN A 136 -23.59 -21.51 -7.80
CA GLN A 136 -23.20 -22.48 -6.79
C GLN A 136 -22.16 -21.97 -5.77
N VAL A 137 -21.46 -20.89 -6.08
CA VAL A 137 -20.48 -20.31 -5.15
C VAL A 137 -21.24 -19.45 -4.15
N ASP A 138 -21.28 -19.88 -2.90
CA ASP A 138 -21.83 -19.07 -1.82
C ASP A 138 -20.95 -17.83 -1.57
N LEU A 139 -21.55 -16.65 -1.69
CA LEU A 139 -20.89 -15.37 -1.43
C LEU A 139 -21.30 -14.78 -0.07
N ALA A 140 -22.09 -15.52 0.73
CA ALA A 140 -22.41 -15.12 2.09
C ALA A 140 -21.12 -14.94 2.90
N GLY A 141 -21.02 -13.80 3.60
CA GLY A 141 -19.84 -13.44 4.38
C GLY A 141 -18.72 -12.76 3.59
N LEU A 142 -18.87 -12.58 2.27
CA LEU A 142 -18.02 -11.66 1.52
C LEU A 142 -18.23 -10.24 2.08
N ALA A 143 -17.15 -9.58 2.50
CA ALA A 143 -17.27 -8.31 3.24
C ALA A 143 -16.19 -7.28 2.87
N ASN A 144 -15.01 -7.70 2.43
CA ASN A 144 -13.89 -6.80 2.15
C ASN A 144 -12.97 -7.37 1.06
N GLY A 145 -11.89 -6.65 0.77
CA GLY A 145 -10.88 -7.04 -0.22
C GLY A 145 -10.25 -8.40 0.04
N PHE A 146 -10.04 -8.81 1.30
CA PHE A 146 -9.46 -10.13 1.60
C PHE A 146 -10.36 -11.28 1.16
N HIS A 147 -11.67 -11.19 1.44
CA HIS A 147 -12.62 -12.21 1.03
C HIS A 147 -12.74 -12.25 -0.50
N THR A 148 -12.76 -11.08 -1.15
CA THR A 148 -12.83 -11.00 -2.63
C THR A 148 -11.61 -11.67 -3.27
N LEU A 149 -10.42 -11.40 -2.73
CA LEU A 149 -9.19 -11.98 -3.23
C LEU A 149 -9.10 -13.49 -2.96
N ALA A 150 -9.61 -13.96 -1.82
CA ALA A 150 -9.68 -15.39 -1.50
C ALA A 150 -10.59 -16.14 -2.49
N VAL A 151 -11.77 -15.58 -2.83
CA VAL A 151 -12.67 -16.14 -3.85
C VAL A 151 -11.97 -16.20 -5.21
N LEU A 152 -11.30 -15.12 -5.62
CA LEU A 152 -10.54 -15.09 -6.88
C LEU A 152 -9.45 -16.15 -6.94
N ALA A 153 -8.70 -16.31 -5.85
CA ALA A 153 -7.64 -17.31 -5.77
C ALA A 153 -8.22 -18.73 -5.86
N ALA A 154 -9.30 -19.02 -5.13
CA ALA A 154 -9.99 -20.30 -5.17
C ALA A 154 -10.54 -20.63 -6.57
N LEU A 155 -11.17 -19.66 -7.26
CA LEU A 155 -11.66 -19.82 -8.64
C LEU A 155 -10.54 -20.14 -9.65
N ARG A 156 -9.31 -19.76 -9.34
CA ARG A 156 -8.12 -20.05 -10.16
C ARG A 156 -7.31 -21.26 -9.67
N GLY A 157 -7.73 -21.90 -8.58
CA GLY A 157 -6.98 -22.98 -7.94
C GLY A 157 -5.60 -22.52 -7.45
N GLN A 158 -5.46 -21.26 -7.06
CA GLN A 158 -4.22 -20.64 -6.59
C GLN A 158 -4.32 -20.27 -5.11
N GLN A 159 -3.17 -20.08 -4.47
CA GLN A 159 -3.10 -19.48 -3.13
C GLN A 159 -3.45 -17.99 -3.21
N SER A 160 -4.13 -17.47 -2.17
CA SER A 160 -4.41 -16.03 -2.07
C SER A 160 -3.11 -15.24 -1.97
N PRO A 161 -2.93 -14.17 -2.77
CA PRO A 161 -1.79 -13.27 -2.63
C PRO A 161 -1.67 -12.63 -1.24
N ALA A 162 -2.76 -12.55 -0.47
CA ALA A 162 -2.71 -12.08 0.91
C ALA A 162 -1.80 -12.96 1.81
N ASP A 163 -1.72 -14.25 1.50
CA ASP A 163 -0.97 -15.24 2.25
C ASP A 163 0.47 -15.40 1.75
N ASP A 164 0.82 -14.79 0.61
CA ASP A 164 2.16 -14.88 0.03
C ASP A 164 3.18 -14.18 0.93
N THR A 165 4.09 -14.97 1.51
CA THR A 165 5.15 -14.47 2.40
C THR A 165 6.49 -14.28 1.69
N THR A 166 6.58 -14.63 0.40
CA THR A 166 7.82 -14.60 -0.38
C THR A 166 8.17 -13.21 -0.92
N THR A 167 7.23 -12.26 -0.81
CA THR A 167 7.40 -10.89 -1.27
C THR A 167 7.17 -9.84 -0.17
N LEU A 168 7.49 -8.58 -0.47
CA LEU A 168 7.25 -7.48 0.46
C LEU A 168 5.75 -7.29 0.70
N ARG A 169 5.40 -7.24 1.98
CA ARG A 169 4.05 -6.96 2.47
C ARG A 169 4.07 -5.78 3.42
N VAL A 170 3.10 -4.89 3.30
CA VAL A 170 2.98 -3.70 4.15
C VAL A 170 1.56 -3.60 4.67
N ARG A 171 1.37 -3.59 6.00
CA ARG A 171 0.06 -3.34 6.60
C ARG A 171 -0.34 -1.89 6.40
N THR A 172 -1.59 -1.66 6.05
CA THR A 172 -2.16 -0.32 5.94
C THR A 172 -2.74 0.11 7.30
N PRO A 173 -2.85 1.42 7.59
CA PRO A 173 -3.42 1.90 8.84
C PRO A 173 -4.86 1.43 9.11
N SER A 174 -5.62 1.11 8.07
CA SER A 174 -6.99 0.63 8.15
C SER A 174 -7.12 -0.89 8.29
N GLY A 175 -6.02 -1.60 8.59
CA GLY A 175 -6.02 -3.06 8.72
C GLY A 175 -5.91 -3.83 7.40
N GLY A 176 -5.89 -3.13 6.25
CA GLY A 176 -5.62 -3.71 4.93
C GLY A 176 -4.16 -4.11 4.72
N LEU A 177 -3.85 -4.64 3.54
CA LEU A 177 -2.53 -5.15 3.18
C LEU A 177 -2.13 -4.71 1.76
N HIS A 178 -0.94 -4.15 1.60
CA HIS A 178 -0.30 -4.06 0.30
C HIS A 178 0.60 -5.28 0.08
N VAL A 179 0.41 -5.97 -1.05
CA VAL A 179 1.30 -7.05 -1.52
C VAL A 179 2.05 -6.55 -2.75
N TRP A 180 3.38 -6.52 -2.68
CA TRP A 180 4.22 -5.92 -3.70
C TRP A 180 4.82 -7.01 -4.57
N GLY A 181 4.69 -6.94 -5.89
CA GLY A 181 5.21 -7.95 -6.79
C GLY A 181 5.89 -7.34 -8.00
N ARG A 182 6.50 -8.21 -8.80
CA ARG A 182 6.94 -7.91 -10.16
C ARG A 182 6.26 -8.89 -11.09
N PHE A 183 5.84 -8.42 -12.26
CA PHE A 183 5.49 -9.31 -13.35
C PHE A 183 6.73 -9.50 -14.21
N SER A 184 7.17 -10.75 -14.31
CA SER A 184 7.99 -11.17 -15.45
C SER A 184 7.02 -11.46 -16.59
N ALA A 185 7.16 -10.73 -17.69
CA ALA A 185 6.47 -11.09 -18.93
C ALA A 185 7.10 -12.35 -19.53
#